data_AF-A0A350H8Z7-F1
#
_entry.id   AF-A0A350H8Z7-F1
#
_cell.length_a   1.000
_cell.length_b   1.000
_cell.length_c   1.000
_cell.angle_alpha   90.00
_cell.angle_beta   90.00
_cell.angle_gamma   90.00
#
_symmetry.space_group_name_H-M   'P 1'
#
loop_
_entity.id
_entity.type
_entity.pdbx_description
1 polymer ?
#
loop_
_entity_poly.entity_id
_entity_poly.type
_entity_poly.pdbx_seq_one_letter_code
_entity_poly.pdbx_strand_id
1 'polypeptide(L)' 'MNELMKFMINEESTIFDALSKINKTGRQILFTVNKKNHVTGSLTDGDIRRAILKSIHLESKVKL' A
#
# COMPACT_ATOMS: atom_id res chain seq x y z
N MET A 1 -6.48 13.08 15.93
CA MET A 1 -5.93 12.79 14.59
C MET A 1 -6.80 11.70 13.96
N ASN A 2 -7.16 11.80 12.68
CA ASN A 2 -8.19 10.92 12.11
C ASN A 2 -7.62 9.49 11.92
N GLU A 3 -8.12 8.51 12.68
CA GLU A 3 -7.59 7.14 12.75
C GLU A 3 -7.51 6.43 11.39
N LEU A 4 -8.28 6.89 10.40
CA LEU A 4 -8.29 6.36 9.04
C LEU A 4 -6.99 6.60 8.27
N MET A 5 -6.24 7.67 8.57
CA MET A 5 -5.01 8.01 7.84
C MET A 5 -3.92 6.95 7.99
N LYS A 6 -3.96 6.15 9.06
CA LYS A 6 -3.00 5.04 9.25
C LYS A 6 -3.20 3.93 8.22
N PHE A 7 -4.37 3.86 7.58
CA PHE A 7 -4.70 2.90 6.53
C PHE A 7 -4.57 3.46 5.12
N MET A 8 -4.13 4.72 4.94
CA MET A 8 -3.97 5.33 3.61
C MET A 8 -2.51 5.31 3.17
N ILE A 9 -2.25 5.06 1.89
CA ILE A 9 -0.90 5.15 1.31
C ILE A 9 -0.95 5.84 -0.05
N ASN A 10 0.07 6.64 -0.38
CA ASN A 10 0.12 7.26 -1.70
C ASN A 10 0.32 6.18 -2.76
N GLU A 11 -0.40 6.25 -3.88
CA GLU A 11 -0.28 5.27 -4.97
C GLU A 11 1.12 5.28 -5.62
N GLU A 12 1.88 6.36 -5.47
CA GLU A 12 3.26 6.49 -5.93
C GLU A 12 4.29 5.96 -4.91
N SER A 13 3.87 5.54 -3.72
CA SER A 13 4.73 4.87 -2.75
C SER A 13 5.19 3.51 -3.25
N THR A 14 6.31 3.04 -2.71
CA THR A 14 6.85 1.73 -3.08
C THR A 14 6.07 0.58 -2.43
N ILE A 15 6.21 -0.62 -2.99
CA ILE A 15 5.70 -1.85 -2.35
C ILE A 15 6.34 -2.04 -0.96
N PHE A 16 7.62 -1.68 -0.80
CA PHE A 16 8.30 -1.69 0.50
C PHE A 16 7.59 -0.79 1.54
N ASP A 17 7.22 0.42 1.15
CA ASP A 17 6.49 1.35 2.02
C ASP A 17 5.13 0.78 2.43
N ALA A 18 4.43 0.18 1.47
CA ALA A 18 3.14 -0.45 1.70
C ALA A 18 3.23 -1.62 2.68
N LEU A 19 4.21 -2.51 2.49
CA LEU A 19 4.46 -3.63 3.38
C LEU A 19 4.84 -3.16 4.80
N SER A 20 5.72 -2.17 4.88
CA SER A 20 6.12 -1.56 6.15
C SER A 20 4.92 -0.95 6.90
N LYS A 21 3.98 -0.33 6.17
CA LYS A 21 2.78 0.27 6.76
C LYS A 21 1.75 -0.77 7.18
N ILE A 22 1.53 -1.82 6.39
CA ILE A 22 0.70 -2.98 6.78
C ILE A 22 1.21 -3.57 8.11
N ASN A 23 2.51 -3.85 8.20
CA ASN A 23 3.13 -4.40 9.41
C ASN A 23 2.95 -3.49 10.63
N LYS A 24 3.09 -2.16 10.47
CA LYS A 24 2.90 -1.20 11.57
C LYS A 24 1.45 -1.08 12.03
N THR A 25 0.48 -1.23 11.13
CA THR A 25 -0.94 -1.07 11.47
C THR A 25 -1.56 -2.31 12.11
N GLY A 26 -0.92 -3.48 11.97
CA GLY A 26 -1.49 -4.76 12.39
C GLY A 26 -2.76 -5.15 11.62
N ARG A 27 -3.05 -4.49 10.49
CA ARG A 27 -4.19 -4.77 9.62
C ARG A 27 -3.68 -5.16 8.23
N GLN A 28 -4.41 -6.06 7.59
CA GLN A 28 -4.01 -6.68 6.32
C GLN A 28 -4.37 -5.84 5.08
N ILE A 29 -4.73 -4.57 5.24
CA ILE A 29 -5.23 -3.72 4.15
C ILE A 29 -4.78 -2.26 4.27
N LEU A 30 -4.49 -1.64 3.13
CA LEU A 30 -4.31 -0.21 2.93
C LEU A 30 -5.22 0.26 1.79
N PHE A 31 -5.59 1.54 1.82
CA PHE A 31 -6.26 2.26 0.74
C PHE A 31 -5.25 3.13 0.03
N THR A 32 -5.14 2.99 -1.29
CA THR A 32 -4.27 3.86 -2.09
C THR A 32 -4.97 5.20 -2.31
N VAL A 33 -4.21 6.28 -2.24
CA VAL A 33 -4.69 7.63 -2.51
C VAL A 33 -3.79 8.32 -3.53
N ASN A 34 -4.38 9.15 -4.38
CA ASN A 34 -3.62 10.01 -5.28
C ASN A 34 -3.13 11.29 -4.57
N LYS A 35 -2.44 12.17 -5.32
CA LYS A 35 -1.94 13.46 -4.81
C LYS A 35 -3.03 14.42 -4.32
N LYS A 36 -4.30 14.22 -4.70
CA LYS A 36 -5.46 14.99 -4.24
C LYS A 36 -6.16 14.35 -3.04
N ASN A 37 -5.57 13.32 -2.42
CA ASN A 37 -6.13 12.52 -1.33
C ASN A 37 -7.45 11.80 -1.68
N HIS A 38 -7.71 11.56 -2.98
CA HIS A 38 -8.82 10.71 -3.38
C HIS A 38 -8.38 9.25 -3.36
N VAL A 39 -9.22 8.38 -2.81
CA VAL A 39 -8.99 6.93 -2.83
C VAL A 39 -9.02 6.45 -4.28
N THR A 40 -7.97 5.72 -4.68
CA THR A 40 -7.82 5.16 -6.02
C THR A 40 -7.90 3.63 -6.05
N GLY A 41 -7.88 2.99 -4.88
CA GLY A 41 -7.93 1.55 -4.77
C GLY A 41 -7.60 1.06 -3.36
N SER A 42 -7.34 -0.24 -3.26
CA SER A 42 -6.93 -0.90 -2.03
C SER A 42 -5.85 -1.93 -2.31
N LEU A 43 -4.98 -2.16 -1.33
CA LEU A 43 -3.90 -3.12 -1.38
C LEU A 43 -3.91 -3.97 -0.12
N THR A 44 -3.80 -5.29 -0.28
CA THR A 44 -3.68 -6.23 0.83
C THR A 44 -2.28 -6.83 0.90
N ASP A 45 -1.94 -7.42 2.06
CA ASP A 45 -0.73 -8.24 2.19
C ASP A 45 -0.69 -9.37 1.14
N GLY A 46 -1.85 -9.93 0.82
CA GLY A 46 -2.00 -10.94 -0.24
C GLY A 46 -1.60 -10.42 -1.62
N ASP A 47 -1.92 -9.16 -1.95
CA ASP A 47 -1.52 -8.54 -3.21
C ASP A 47 0.00 -8.32 -3.26
N ILE A 48 0.58 -7.81 -2.17
CA ILE A 48 2.03 -7.61 -2.04
C ILE A 48 2.76 -8.95 -2.18
N ARG A 49 2.33 -9.97 -1.44
CA ARG A 49 2.91 -11.31 -1.51
C ARG A 49 2.81 -11.89 -2.93
N ARG A 50 1.66 -11.73 -3.60
CA ARG A 50 1.49 -12.16 -5.00
C ARG A 50 2.39 -11.40 -5.97
N ALA A 51 2.61 -10.09 -5.76
CA ALA A 51 3.50 -9.28 -6.58
C ALA A 51 4.97 -9.73 -6.44
N ILE A 52 5.42 -9.98 -5.20
CA ILE A 52 6.77 -10.49 -4.92
C ILE A 52 6.99 -11.85 -5.57
N LEU A 53 6.01 -12.76 -5.49
CA LEU A 53 6.07 -14.08 -6.16
C LEU A 53 6.12 -13.97 -7.69
N LYS A 54 5.67 -12.85 -8.27
CA LYS A 54 5.77 -12.53 -9.70
C LYS A 54 7.04 -11.74 -10.04
N SER A 55 8.02 -11.69 -9.13
CA SER A 55 9.27 -10.95 -9.29
C SER A 55 9.11 -9.44 -9.50
N ILE A 56 8.02 -8.84 -9.00
CA ILE A 56 7.91 -7.39 -8.91
C ILE A 56 8.88 -6.90 -7.83
N HIS A 57 9.73 -5.92 -8.16
CA HIS A 57 10.70 -5.33 -7.23
C HIS A 57 10.03 -4.53 -6.12
N LEU A 58 10.58 -4.54 -4.90
CA LEU A 58 10.02 -3.83 -3.75
C LEU A 58 10.03 -2.31 -3.91
N GLU A 59 10.92 -1.80 -4.75
CA GLU A 59 11.05 -0.40 -5.15
C GLU A 59 10.01 0.02 -6.19
N SER A 60 9.27 -0.95 -6.75
CA SER A 60 8.16 -0.66 -7.68
C SER A 60 7.05 0.07 -6.94
N LYS A 61 6.36 0.96 -7.66
CA LYS A 61 5.22 1.69 -7.13
C LYS A 61 4.03 0.76 -6.89
N VAL A 62 3.18 1.11 -5.94
CA VAL A 62 1.91 0.41 -5.68
C VAL A 62 0.96 0.54 -6.87
N LYS A 63 1.02 1.67 -7.58
CA LYS A 63 0.36 1.85 -8.87
C LYS A 63 1.10 1.02 -9.93
N LEU A 64 0.55 -0.16 -10.24
CA LEU A 64 0.91 -0.96 -11.41
C LEU A 64 0.31 -0.36 -12.69
#